data_AF-W2YKC4-F1
#
_entry.id   AF-W2YKC4-F1
#
_cell.length_a   1.000
_cell.length_b   1.000
_cell.length_c   1.000
_cell.angle_alpha   90.00
_cell.angle_beta   90.00
_cell.angle_gamma   90.00
#
_symmetry.space_group_name_H-M   'P 1'
#
loop_
_entity.id
_entity.type
_entity.pdbx_description
1 polymer ?
#
loop_
_entity_poly.entity_id
_entity_poly.type
_entity_poly.pdbx_seq_one_letter_code
_entity_poly.pdbx_strand_id
1 'polypeptide(L)'
;MDVNRIFSAEQIAVPPDLPHVLKDWTKAVIRENPTDLLAFSQQWFQDKAAQVSQRKAVENQIRRMRQLFESYDVDGQGRMEAKDLGKFLGEDLGMDGYEDGSPAELLEDLVMELDPDNTGFVELHDIIQWYQQR
;
A
#
# COMPACT_ATOMS: atom_id res chain seq x y z
N MET A 1 -53.33 19.27 -9.87
CA MET A 1 -52.41 19.30 -11.03
C MET A 1 -51.21 18.46 -10.65
N ASP A 2 -51.16 17.23 -11.12
CA ASP A 2 -50.02 16.35 -10.88
C ASP A 2 -48.83 16.88 -11.66
N VAL A 3 -47.80 17.29 -10.93
CA VAL A 3 -46.53 17.71 -11.51
C VAL A 3 -45.84 16.43 -11.98
N ASN A 4 -46.14 16.03 -13.22
CA ASN A 4 -45.39 15.02 -13.96
C ASN A 4 -43.92 15.47 -13.97
N ARG A 5 -43.10 14.89 -13.09
CA ARG A 5 -41.66 15.10 -13.07
C ARG A 5 -41.10 14.46 -14.34
N ILE A 6 -40.82 15.28 -15.35
CA ILE A 6 -40.34 14.91 -16.69
C ILE A 6 -38.87 14.42 -16.67
N PHE A 7 -38.31 14.10 -15.51
CA PHE A 7 -36.92 13.68 -15.36
C PHE A 7 -36.89 12.18 -15.07
N SER A 8 -36.52 11.38 -16.07
CA SER A 8 -36.20 9.97 -15.86
C SER A 8 -34.96 9.85 -14.97
N ALA A 9 -35.09 9.15 -13.84
CA ALA A 9 -33.98 8.84 -12.93
C ALA A 9 -32.80 8.13 -13.62
N GLU A 10 -33.04 7.51 -14.79
CA GLU A 10 -32.05 6.82 -15.62
C GLU A 10 -30.94 7.71 -16.19
N GLN A 11 -31.10 9.04 -16.19
CA GLN A 11 -30.07 9.97 -16.66
C GLN A 11 -29.08 10.41 -15.57
N ILE A 12 -29.32 10.05 -14.30
CA ILE A 12 -28.44 10.40 -13.19
C ILE A 12 -27.42 9.26 -13.01
N ALA A 13 -26.20 9.46 -13.50
CA ALA A 13 -25.09 8.56 -13.26
C ALA A 13 -24.61 8.69 -11.80
N VAL A 14 -25.17 7.85 -10.91
CA VAL A 14 -24.76 7.80 -9.51
C VAL A 14 -23.50 6.94 -9.38
N PRO A 15 -22.40 7.45 -8.79
CA PRO A 15 -21.23 6.63 -8.52
C PRO A 15 -21.58 5.42 -7.63
N PRO A 16 -21.15 4.20 -7.97
CA PRO A 16 -21.54 2.97 -7.26
C PRO A 16 -21.05 2.93 -5.80
N ASP A 17 -20.00 3.69 -5.48
CA ASP A 17 -19.41 3.82 -4.15
C ASP A 17 -20.11 4.88 -3.29
N LEU A 18 -20.84 5.82 -3.88
CA LEU A 18 -21.50 6.92 -3.17
C LEU A 18 -22.37 6.45 -1.97
N PRO A 19 -23.24 5.43 -2.09
CA PRO A 19 -24.05 4.98 -0.96
C PRO A 19 -23.22 4.51 0.24
N HIS A 20 -22.08 3.87 -0.01
CA HIS A 20 -21.19 3.37 1.03
C HIS A 20 -20.48 4.52 1.75
N VAL A 21 -19.95 5.47 0.98
CA VAL A 21 -19.28 6.66 1.51
C VAL A 21 -20.22 7.47 2.40
N LEU A 22 -21.45 7.71 1.94
CA LEU A 22 -22.45 8.44 2.72
C LEU A 22 -22.83 7.69 3.99
N LYS A 23 -23.03 6.37 3.92
CA LYS A 23 -23.34 5.53 5.10
C LYS A 23 -22.23 5.60 6.15
N ASP A 24 -20.97 5.51 5.74
CA ASP A 24 -19.83 5.55 6.66
C ASP A 24 -19.63 6.94 7.27
N TRP A 25 -19.78 7.99 6.48
CA TRP A 25 -19.77 9.38 6.98
C TRP A 25 -20.90 9.61 7.98
N THR A 26 -22.14 9.22 7.66
CA THR A 26 -23.28 9.37 8.58
C THR A 26 -23.08 8.60 9.88
N LYS A 27 -22.53 7.38 9.84
CA LYS A 27 -22.16 6.65 11.05
C LYS A 27 -21.13 7.41 11.90
N ALA A 28 -20.12 8.01 11.26
CA ALA A 28 -19.10 8.79 11.95
C ALA A 28 -19.72 10.05 12.61
N VAL A 29 -20.59 10.77 11.89
CA VAL A 29 -21.32 11.93 12.44
C VAL A 29 -22.15 11.53 13.66
N ILE A 30 -22.92 10.44 13.57
CA ILE A 30 -23.76 9.97 14.68
C ILE A 30 -22.90 9.55 15.89
N ARG A 31 -21.75 8.92 15.65
CA ARG A 31 -20.85 8.44 16.71
C ARG A 31 -20.16 9.58 17.44
N GLU A 32 -19.61 10.54 16.69
CA GLU A 32 -18.82 11.64 17.25
C GLU A 32 -19.68 12.81 17.73
N ASN A 33 -20.93 12.90 17.25
CA ASN A 33 -21.90 13.95 17.57
C ASN A 33 -21.27 15.36 17.58
N PRO A 34 -20.64 15.79 16.47
CA PRO A 34 -19.88 17.03 16.44
C PRO A 34 -20.79 18.26 16.53
N THR A 35 -20.34 19.27 17.26
CA THR A 35 -21.04 20.57 17.35
C THR A 35 -21.03 21.33 16.02
N ASP A 36 -19.93 21.22 15.25
CA ASP A 36 -19.80 21.79 13.91
C ASP A 36 -19.71 20.67 12.86
N LEU A 37 -20.84 20.42 12.19
CA LEU A 37 -20.96 19.37 11.19
C LEU A 37 -20.15 19.66 9.92
N LEU A 38 -20.02 20.92 9.53
CA LEU A 38 -19.31 21.27 8.29
C LEU A 38 -17.81 21.11 8.47
N ALA A 39 -17.26 21.63 9.58
CA ALA A 39 -15.86 21.44 9.92
C ALA A 39 -15.51 19.95 10.10
N PHE A 40 -16.36 19.19 10.80
CA PHE A 40 -16.18 17.74 10.95
C PHE A 40 -16.16 17.03 9.60
N SER A 41 -17.12 17.36 8.72
CA SER A 41 -17.23 16.71 7.41
C SER A 41 -16.02 17.00 6.54
N GLN A 42 -15.56 18.25 6.50
CA GLN A 42 -14.35 18.63 5.77
C GLN A 42 -13.15 17.77 6.21
N GLN A 43 -12.91 17.68 7.52
CA GLN A 43 -11.78 16.91 8.05
C GLN A 43 -11.94 15.41 7.74
N TRP A 44 -13.13 14.85 7.97
CA TRP A 44 -13.38 13.42 7.74
C TRP A 44 -13.10 13.00 6.29
N PHE A 45 -13.55 13.81 5.32
CA PHE A 45 -13.32 13.53 3.91
C PHE A 45 -11.86 13.73 3.50
N GLN A 46 -11.16 14.71 4.09
CA GLN A 46 -9.71 14.88 3.89
C GLN A 46 -8.93 13.66 4.41
N ASP A 47 -9.23 13.20 5.62
CA ASP A 47 -8.58 12.03 6.22
C ASP A 47 -8.85 10.75 5.42
N LYS A 48 -10.10 10.57 4.97
CA LYS A 48 -10.47 9.44 4.11
C LYS A 48 -9.75 9.47 2.77
N ALA A 49 -9.66 10.63 2.12
CA ALA A 49 -8.92 10.77 0.88
C ALA A 49 -7.43 10.47 1.06
N ALA A 50 -6.82 11.01 2.13
CA ALA A 50 -5.43 10.76 2.47
C ALA A 50 -5.16 9.26 2.75
N GLN A 51 -6.05 8.60 3.49
CA GLN A 51 -5.96 7.16 3.76
C GLN A 51 -6.04 6.32 2.47
N VAL A 52 -6.94 6.67 1.54
CA VAL A 52 -7.05 5.97 0.24
C VAL A 52 -5.79 6.21 -0.60
N SER A 53 -5.25 7.42 -0.64
CA SER A 53 -4.01 7.70 -1.37
C SER A 53 -2.81 6.95 -0.78
N GLN A 54 -2.71 6.88 0.55
CA GLN A 54 -1.65 6.12 1.22
C GLN A 54 -1.73 4.63 0.89
N ARG A 55 -2.94 4.03 0.96
CA ARG A 55 -3.14 2.62 0.58
C ARG A 55 -2.71 2.35 -0.86
N LYS A 56 -3.13 3.20 -1.80
CA LYS A 56 -2.72 3.08 -3.21
C LYS A 56 -1.22 3.23 -3.40
N ALA A 57 -0.56 4.12 -2.66
CA ALA A 57 0.89 4.27 -2.72
C ALA A 57 1.61 2.99 -2.29
N VAL A 58 1.20 2.40 -1.16
CA VAL A 58 1.74 1.13 -0.66
C VAL A 58 1.48 -0.01 -1.64
N GLU A 59 0.27 -0.13 -2.18
CA GLU A 59 -0.06 -1.15 -3.19
C GLU A 59 0.80 -1.03 -4.45
N ASN A 60 0.99 0.20 -4.95
CA ASN A 60 1.84 0.46 -6.10
C ASN A 60 3.31 0.13 -5.83
N GLN A 61 3.77 0.41 -4.60
CA GLN A 61 5.13 0.10 -4.18
C GLN A 61 5.38 -1.41 -4.09
N ILE A 62 4.47 -2.15 -3.46
CA ILE A 62 4.55 -3.62 -3.42
C ILE A 62 4.49 -4.19 -4.84
N ARG A 63 3.62 -3.65 -5.70
CA ARG A 63 3.56 -4.07 -7.09
C ARG A 63 4.89 -3.84 -7.82
N ARG A 64 5.51 -2.68 -7.65
CA ARG A 64 6.83 -2.39 -8.23
C ARG A 64 7.89 -3.36 -7.71
N MET A 65 7.91 -3.63 -6.41
CA MET A 65 8.84 -4.59 -5.80
C MET A 65 8.67 -6.00 -6.39
N ARG A 66 7.43 -6.48 -6.53
CA ARG A 66 7.14 -7.78 -7.16
C ARG A 66 7.64 -7.85 -8.60
N GLN A 67 7.48 -6.79 -9.37
CA GLN A 67 7.94 -6.72 -10.76
C GLN A 67 9.47 -6.76 -10.86
N LEU A 68 10.18 -6.09 -9.96
CA LEU A 68 11.65 -6.12 -9.94
C LEU A 68 12.16 -7.50 -9.50
N PHE A 69 11.48 -8.11 -8.53
CA PHE A 69 11.85 -9.43 -7.99
C PHE A 69 11.78 -10.55 -9.03
N GLU A 70 10.89 -10.43 -10.02
CA GLU A 70 10.74 -11.42 -11.10
C GLU A 70 12.04 -11.69 -11.87
N SER A 71 12.97 -10.73 -11.91
CA SER A 71 14.28 -10.94 -12.54
C SER A 71 15.25 -11.80 -11.72
N TYR A 72 14.98 -11.96 -10.41
CA TYR A 72 15.79 -12.74 -9.47
C TYR A 72 15.18 -14.12 -9.18
N ASP A 73 13.86 -14.26 -9.27
CA ASP A 73 13.11 -15.50 -9.05
C ASP A 73 13.04 -16.36 -10.33
N VAL A 74 14.19 -16.88 -10.75
CA VAL A 74 14.33 -17.60 -12.04
C VAL A 74 13.41 -18.82 -12.16
N ASP A 75 13.15 -19.52 -11.05
CA ASP A 75 12.31 -20.72 -11.01
C ASP A 75 10.87 -20.45 -10.53
N GLY A 76 10.52 -19.21 -10.22
CA GLY A 76 9.15 -18.78 -9.91
C GLY A 76 8.63 -19.29 -8.57
N GLN A 77 9.51 -19.62 -7.64
CA GLN A 77 9.15 -20.17 -6.33
C GLN A 77 8.95 -19.08 -5.26
N GLY A 78 9.13 -17.80 -5.62
CA GLY A 78 8.92 -16.66 -4.74
C GLY A 78 10.11 -16.32 -3.85
N ARG A 79 11.31 -16.80 -4.17
CA ARG A 79 12.55 -16.52 -3.41
C ARG A 79 13.72 -16.18 -4.33
N MET A 80 14.69 -15.43 -3.82
CA MET A 80 15.94 -15.12 -4.52
C MET A 80 17.13 -15.59 -3.69
N GLU A 81 18.32 -15.68 -4.29
CA GLU A 81 19.53 -15.97 -3.54
C GLU A 81 19.87 -14.80 -2.60
N ALA A 82 20.25 -15.09 -1.35
CA ALA A 82 20.57 -14.07 -0.35
C ALA A 82 21.68 -13.10 -0.80
N LYS A 83 22.63 -13.59 -1.63
CA LYS A 83 23.71 -12.77 -2.21
C LYS A 83 23.22 -11.65 -3.13
N ASP A 84 22.04 -11.81 -3.73
CA ASP A 84 21.46 -10.86 -4.68
C ASP A 84 20.58 -9.80 -3.98
N LEU A 85 20.31 -9.98 -2.68
CA LEU A 85 19.48 -9.08 -1.88
C LEU A 85 20.03 -7.64 -1.87
N GLY A 86 21.35 -7.48 -1.72
CA GLY A 86 21.99 -6.15 -1.72
C GLY A 86 21.73 -5.40 -3.02
N LYS A 87 21.91 -6.07 -4.17
CA LYS A 87 21.63 -5.50 -5.49
C LYS A 87 20.15 -5.12 -5.64
N PHE A 88 19.25 -6.02 -5.23
CA PHE A 88 17.81 -5.77 -5.28
C PHE A 88 17.40 -4.54 -4.45
N LEU A 89 17.92 -4.41 -3.22
CA LEU A 89 17.62 -3.29 -2.33
C LEU A 89 18.27 -1.99 -2.81
N GLY A 90 19.56 -2.00 -3.10
CA GLY A 90 20.33 -0.81 -3.46
C GLY A 90 20.06 -0.32 -4.87
N GLU A 91 20.21 -1.18 -5.88
CA GLU A 91 20.15 -0.77 -7.29
C GLU A 91 18.70 -0.67 -7.81
N ASP A 92 17.86 -1.68 -7.55
CA ASP A 92 16.54 -1.76 -8.18
C ASP A 92 15.45 -1.01 -7.39
N LEU A 93 15.49 -1.14 -6.06
CA LEU A 93 14.59 -0.43 -5.16
C LEU A 93 15.08 0.98 -4.80
N GLY A 94 16.38 1.26 -4.98
CA GLY A 94 16.97 2.57 -4.68
C GLY A 94 17.02 2.84 -3.17
N MET A 95 17.28 1.82 -2.35
CA MET A 95 17.40 1.98 -0.90
C MET A 95 18.81 2.45 -0.53
N ASP A 96 18.87 3.67 0.00
CA ASP A 96 20.10 4.24 0.57
C ASP A 96 20.66 3.32 1.66
N GLY A 97 21.97 3.08 1.62
CA GLY A 97 22.68 2.23 2.58
C GLY A 97 22.71 0.73 2.23
N TYR A 98 22.18 0.34 1.07
CA TYR A 98 22.36 -1.01 0.49
C TYR A 98 23.02 -1.00 -0.90
N GLU A 99 23.49 0.16 -1.35
CA GLU A 99 24.24 0.34 -2.59
C GLU A 99 25.66 -0.25 -2.51
N ASP A 100 26.31 -0.46 -3.65
CA ASP A 100 27.69 -0.97 -3.71
C ASP A 100 28.64 -0.08 -2.88
N GLY A 101 29.39 -0.68 -1.96
CA GLY A 101 30.23 0.01 -0.98
C GLY A 101 29.54 0.35 0.35
N SER A 102 28.26 0.00 0.54
CA SER A 102 27.59 0.09 1.84
C SER A 102 28.22 -0.83 2.89
N PRO A 103 28.07 -0.53 4.20
CA PRO A 103 28.59 -1.39 5.26
C PRO A 103 28.06 -2.83 5.13
N ALA A 104 28.97 -3.78 4.91
CA ALA A 104 28.63 -5.20 4.75
C ALA A 104 27.82 -5.74 5.94
N GLU A 105 28.13 -5.28 7.16
CA GLU A 105 27.44 -5.66 8.40
C GLU A 105 25.93 -5.41 8.34
N LEU A 106 25.46 -4.32 7.70
CA LEU A 106 24.02 -4.01 7.60
C LEU A 106 23.28 -5.00 6.70
N LEU A 107 23.92 -5.44 5.62
CA LEU A 107 23.35 -6.43 4.71
C LEU A 107 23.42 -7.82 5.34
N GLU A 108 24.52 -8.15 6.03
CA GLU A 108 24.68 -9.41 6.75
C GLU A 108 23.63 -9.58 7.84
N ASP A 109 23.43 -8.56 8.70
CA ASP A 109 22.41 -8.56 9.73
C ASP A 109 21.00 -8.76 9.13
N LEU A 110 20.71 -8.08 8.01
CA LEU A 110 19.44 -8.22 7.31
C LEU A 110 19.24 -9.62 6.71
N VAL A 111 20.28 -10.19 6.10
CA VAL A 111 20.23 -11.57 5.58
C VAL A 111 20.00 -12.55 6.73
N MET A 112 20.63 -12.36 7.89
CA MET A 112 20.37 -13.21 9.06
C MET A 112 18.94 -13.08 9.60
N GLU A 113 18.32 -11.91 9.46
CA GLU A 113 16.92 -11.69 9.83
C GLU A 113 15.96 -12.38 8.83
N LEU A 114 16.25 -12.31 7.54
CA LEU A 114 15.38 -12.81 6.46
C LEU A 114 15.61 -14.29 6.11
N ASP A 115 16.79 -14.85 6.41
CA ASP A 115 17.16 -16.24 6.19
C ASP A 115 17.77 -16.85 7.48
N PRO A 116 16.99 -16.95 8.57
CA PRO A 116 17.49 -17.36 9.88
C PRO A 116 17.95 -18.83 9.94
N ASP A 117 17.46 -19.66 9.04
CA ASP A 117 17.87 -21.05 8.87
C ASP A 117 19.01 -21.23 7.85
N ASN A 118 19.51 -20.13 7.28
CA ASN A 118 20.66 -20.08 6.38
C ASN A 118 20.51 -21.03 5.19
N THR A 119 19.34 -20.99 4.56
CA THR A 119 19.03 -21.72 3.33
C THR A 119 19.80 -21.19 2.13
N GLY A 120 20.34 -19.96 2.23
CA GLY A 120 20.94 -19.20 1.15
C GLY A 120 19.91 -18.47 0.28
N PHE A 121 18.63 -18.50 0.68
CA PHE A 121 17.53 -17.88 -0.06
C PHE A 121 16.69 -16.99 0.85
N VAL A 122 16.18 -15.90 0.29
CA VAL A 122 15.27 -14.98 0.98
C VAL A 122 13.94 -14.91 0.22
N GLU A 123 12.83 -15.03 0.95
CA GLU A 123 11.49 -14.99 0.35
C GLU A 123 11.03 -13.56 0.08
N LEU A 124 10.35 -13.34 -1.05
CA LEU A 124 9.73 -12.05 -1.37
C LEU A 124 8.70 -11.63 -0.31
N HIS A 125 8.02 -12.59 0.31
CA HIS A 125 7.08 -12.31 1.39
C HIS A 125 7.77 -11.60 2.56
N ASP A 126 8.91 -12.12 3.00
CA ASP A 126 9.64 -11.60 4.16
C ASP A 126 10.27 -10.24 3.86
N ILE A 127 10.80 -10.06 2.65
CA ILE A 127 11.29 -8.74 2.20
C ILE A 127 10.17 -7.69 2.23
N ILE A 128 8.96 -8.04 1.76
CA ILE A 128 7.81 -7.13 1.81
C ILE A 128 7.41 -6.82 3.26
N GLN A 129 7.38 -7.81 4.15
CA GLN A 129 7.03 -7.61 5.55
C GLN A 129 8.04 -6.69 6.25
N TRP A 130 9.34 -6.95 6.06
CA TRP A 130 10.41 -6.10 6.56
C TRP A 130 10.28 -4.66 6.03
N TYR A 131 10.06 -4.51 4.71
CA TYR A 131 9.94 -3.20 4.08
C TYR A 131 8.76 -2.37 4.64
N GLN A 132 7.66 -3.01 5.00
CA GLN A 132 6.48 -2.35 5.55
C GLN A 132 6.62 -1.90 7.01
N GLN A 133 7.56 -2.48 7.76
CA GLN A 133 7.77 -2.19 9.18
C GLN A 133 8.80 -1.09 9.42
N ARG A 134 9.50 -0.66 8.37
CA ARG A 134 10.45 0.46 8.37
C ARG A 134 9.74 1.82 8.36
#